data_AF-A0A355A0D0-F1
#
_entry.id   AF-A0A355A0D0-F1
#
_cell.length_a   1.000
_cell.length_b   1.000
_cell.length_c   1.000
_cell.angle_alpha   90.00
_cell.angle_beta   90.00
_cell.angle_gamma   90.00
#
_symmetry.space_group_name_H-M   'P 1'
#
loop_
_entity.id
_entity.type
_entity.pdbx_description
1 polymer ?
#
loop_
_entity_poly.entity_id
_entity_poly.type
_entity_poly.pdbx_seq_one_letter_code
_entity_poly.pdbx_strand_id
1 'polypeptide(L)'
;IFPEQCCPSPTHGYPGALALTITDEIKGNFPAIVEAINNTIVEAGRAGRFGTWPVATGYLHSIGGVEVAKLALEKKLDIKDTAAVSKVMGEIAGTEINMTRLSDNGNFYMYIIDSIIFGE
;
A
#
# COMPACT_ATOMS: atom_id res chain seq x y z
N ILE A 1 -6.63 17.30 -10.26
CA ILE A 1 -5.32 16.66 -10.49
C ILE A 1 -4.62 16.53 -9.15
N PHE A 2 -4.18 15.32 -8.83
CA PHE A 2 -3.34 15.01 -7.68
C PHE A 2 -2.09 14.28 -8.20
N PRO A 3 -0.87 14.66 -7.77
CA PRO A 3 0.32 13.91 -8.07
C PRO A 3 0.53 12.81 -7.04
N GLU A 4 1.21 11.75 -7.46
CA GLU A 4 1.78 10.75 -6.57
C GLU A 4 3.30 10.89 -6.51
N GLN A 5 3.91 10.28 -5.49
CA GLN A 5 5.35 10.26 -5.30
C GLN A 5 5.99 9.26 -6.27
N CYS A 6 7.30 9.38 -6.53
CA CYS A 6 8.00 8.44 -7.44
C CYS A 6 7.88 6.97 -7.01
N CYS A 7 7.80 6.73 -5.70
CA CYS A 7 7.46 5.46 -5.08
C CYS A 7 6.37 5.75 -4.03
N PRO A 8 5.08 5.70 -4.40
CA PRO A 8 3.98 6.09 -3.52
C PRO A 8 3.99 5.29 -2.21
N SER A 9 4.05 6.01 -1.08
CA SER A 9 4.00 5.43 0.26
C SER A 9 3.79 6.55 1.28
N PRO A 10 2.92 6.39 2.27
CA PRO A 10 2.65 7.44 3.25
C PRO A 10 3.86 7.66 4.19
N THR A 11 4.77 6.70 4.29
CA THR A 11 6.00 6.83 5.10
C THR A 11 7.15 7.47 4.35
N HIS A 12 7.09 7.54 3.02
CA HIS A 12 8.12 8.14 2.20
C HIS A 12 7.80 9.62 2.03
N GLY A 13 8.74 10.55 2.25
CA GLY A 13 8.57 11.97 1.94
C GLY A 13 7.60 12.79 2.81
N TYR A 14 6.34 12.36 2.94
CA TYR A 14 5.27 13.08 3.63
C TYR A 14 5.62 13.45 5.07
N PRO A 15 6.10 12.54 5.95
CA PRO A 15 6.36 12.91 7.33
C PRO A 15 7.39 14.04 7.46
N GLY A 16 8.46 13.98 6.67
CA GLY A 16 9.48 15.04 6.64
C GLY A 16 8.95 16.35 6.05
N ALA A 17 8.21 16.28 4.95
CA ALA A 17 7.67 17.47 4.27
C ALA A 17 6.61 18.21 5.10
N LEU A 18 5.83 17.49 5.89
CA LEU A 18 4.77 18.03 6.73
C LEU A 18 5.21 18.29 8.18
N ALA A 19 6.49 18.05 8.50
CA ALA A 19 7.01 18.09 9.87
C ALA A 19 6.20 17.23 10.86
N LEU A 20 5.70 16.08 10.39
CA LEU A 20 4.96 15.12 11.21
C LEU A 20 5.92 14.22 11.98
N THR A 21 5.74 14.19 13.29
CA THR A 21 6.44 13.25 14.16
C THR A 21 5.73 11.91 14.11
N ILE A 22 6.41 10.91 13.56
CA ILE A 22 5.96 9.51 13.66
C ILE A 22 6.32 9.01 15.05
N THR A 23 5.34 8.92 15.93
CA THR A 23 5.52 8.42 17.30
C THR A 23 5.66 6.90 17.31
N ASP A 24 6.12 6.34 18.43
CA ASP A 24 6.26 4.88 18.56
C ASP A 24 4.89 4.18 18.49
N GLU A 25 3.80 4.85 18.87
CA GLU A 25 2.43 4.32 18.80
C GLU A 25 1.93 4.13 17.36
N ILE A 26 2.35 5.00 16.43
CA ILE A 26 1.92 4.94 15.02
C ILE A 26 3.00 4.37 14.09
N LYS A 27 4.20 4.11 14.59
CA LYS A 27 5.31 3.59 13.80
C LYS A 27 4.96 2.21 13.20
N GLY A 28 4.89 2.16 11.87
CA GLY A 28 4.50 0.96 11.13
C GLY A 28 2.98 0.73 11.05
N ASN A 29 2.17 1.56 11.71
CA ASN A 29 0.71 1.58 11.54
C ASN A 29 0.34 2.49 10.37
N PHE A 30 0.32 1.92 9.17
CA PHE A 30 0.02 2.64 7.93
C PHE A 30 -1.32 3.41 7.97
N PRO A 31 -2.45 2.82 8.42
CA PRO A 31 -3.71 3.56 8.58
C PRO A 31 -3.59 4.82 9.44
N ALA A 32 -2.94 4.73 10.61
CA ALA A 32 -2.76 5.88 11.49
C ALA A 32 -1.85 6.97 10.88
N ILE A 33 -0.81 6.56 10.14
CA ILE A 33 0.08 7.48 9.42
C ILE A 33 -0.69 8.20 8.31
N VAL A 34 -1.49 7.46 7.52
CA VAL A 34 -2.35 8.02 6.47
C VAL A 34 -3.34 9.03 7.06
N GLU A 35 -3.98 8.71 8.18
CA GLU A 35 -4.91 9.61 8.88
C GLU A 35 -4.21 10.91 9.34
N ALA A 36 -3.02 10.79 9.96
CA ALA A 36 -2.26 11.95 10.39
C ALA A 36 -1.89 12.88 9.20
N ILE A 37 -1.46 12.30 8.08
CA ILE A 37 -1.15 13.05 6.85
C ILE A 37 -2.40 13.73 6.29
N ASN A 38 -3.53 12.99 6.23
CA ASN A 38 -4.80 13.52 5.77
C ASN A 38 -5.22 14.76 6.55
N ASN A 39 -5.18 14.67 7.88
CA ASN A 39 -5.58 15.76 8.77
C ASN A 39 -4.72 17.00 8.54
N THR A 40 -3.39 16.84 8.47
CA THR A 40 -2.47 17.97 8.20
C THR A 40 -2.70 18.62 6.85
N ILE A 41 -2.98 17.83 5.80
CA ILE A 41 -3.26 18.34 4.46
C ILE A 41 -4.60 19.10 4.42
N VAL A 42 -5.63 18.56 5.08
CA VAL A 42 -6.96 19.19 5.16
C VAL A 42 -6.88 20.49 5.97
N GLU A 43 -6.23 20.49 7.13
CA GLU A 43 -6.00 21.68 7.97
C GLU A 43 -5.25 22.79 7.22
N ALA A 44 -4.32 22.42 6.34
CA ALA A 44 -3.60 23.36 5.47
C ALA A 44 -4.45 23.89 4.29
N GLY A 45 -5.71 23.47 4.15
CA GLY A 45 -6.61 23.88 3.06
C GLY A 45 -6.22 23.28 1.70
N ARG A 46 -5.65 22.07 1.71
CA ARG A 46 -5.08 21.44 0.51
C ARG A 46 -5.76 20.12 0.10
N ALA A 47 -6.98 19.87 0.57
CA ALA A 47 -7.79 18.70 0.19
C ALA A 47 -7.89 18.48 -1.34
N GLY A 48 -7.90 17.22 -1.77
CA GLY A 48 -8.04 16.80 -3.16
C GLY A 48 -6.81 17.07 -4.05
N ARG A 49 -5.66 17.41 -3.46
CA ARG A 49 -4.44 17.81 -4.19
C ARG A 49 -3.26 16.85 -4.04
N PHE A 50 -3.36 15.85 -3.18
CA PHE A 50 -2.25 14.98 -2.81
C PHE A 50 -2.70 13.53 -2.83
N GLY A 51 -1.90 12.68 -3.49
CA GLY A 51 -2.14 11.24 -3.57
C GLY A 51 -0.99 10.43 -2.98
N THR A 52 -1.30 9.21 -2.56
CA THR A 52 -0.32 8.18 -2.20
C THR A 52 -0.95 6.79 -2.28
N TRP A 53 -0.18 5.75 -1.99
CA TRP A 53 -0.72 4.39 -1.81
C TRP A 53 -1.00 4.12 -0.33
N PRO A 54 -1.88 3.17 0.01
CA PRO A 54 -2.21 2.88 1.42
C PRO A 54 -1.02 2.36 2.23
N VAL A 55 -0.11 1.63 1.58
CA VAL A 55 1.05 1.02 2.22
C VAL A 55 2.29 1.16 1.35
N ALA A 56 3.48 1.04 1.96
CA ALA A 56 4.73 0.98 1.23
C ALA A 56 4.84 -0.35 0.45
N THR A 57 5.36 -0.30 -0.77
CA THR A 57 5.64 -1.51 -1.57
C THR A 57 6.58 -2.49 -0.85
N GLY A 58 7.61 -1.99 -0.16
CA GLY A 58 8.50 -2.82 0.66
C GLY A 58 7.77 -3.55 1.79
N TYR A 59 6.83 -2.88 2.47
CA TYR A 59 5.99 -3.51 3.50
C TYR A 59 5.12 -4.62 2.89
N LEU A 60 4.45 -4.31 1.78
CA LEU A 60 3.57 -5.25 1.12
C LEU A 60 4.31 -6.47 0.55
N HIS A 61 5.50 -6.28 -0.03
CA HIS A 61 6.33 -7.39 -0.50
C HIS A 61 6.80 -8.29 0.65
N SER A 62 7.19 -7.71 1.79
CA SER A 62 7.65 -8.50 2.94
C SER A 62 6.50 -9.26 3.60
N ILE A 63 5.45 -8.57 4.02
CA ILE A 63 4.35 -9.21 4.76
C ILE A 63 3.46 -10.04 3.83
N GLY A 64 3.07 -9.46 2.69
CA GLY A 64 2.24 -10.15 1.69
C GLY A 64 2.93 -11.31 1.01
N GLY A 65 4.21 -11.16 0.65
CA GLY A 65 4.98 -12.26 0.08
C GLY A 65 5.10 -13.45 1.05
N VAL A 66 5.35 -13.18 2.33
CA VAL A 66 5.40 -14.22 3.37
C VAL A 66 4.04 -14.89 3.56
N GLU A 67 2.95 -14.13 3.62
CA GLU A 67 1.61 -14.70 3.81
C GLU A 67 1.18 -15.57 2.62
N VAL A 68 1.42 -15.10 1.39
CA VAL A 68 1.17 -15.89 0.17
C VAL A 68 1.96 -17.19 0.19
N ALA A 69 3.25 -17.15 0.56
CA ALA A 69 4.08 -18.35 0.65
C ALA A 69 3.58 -19.32 1.74
N LYS A 70 3.20 -18.80 2.90
CA LYS A 70 2.65 -19.59 4.02
C LYS A 70 1.36 -20.31 3.60
N LEU A 71 0.41 -19.59 3.02
CA LEU A 71 -0.87 -20.14 2.58
C LEU A 71 -0.69 -21.18 1.47
N ALA A 72 0.27 -20.99 0.57
CA ALA A 72 0.60 -21.97 -0.46
C ALA A 72 1.17 -23.27 0.16
N LEU A 73 2.08 -23.17 1.12
CA LEU A 73 2.63 -24.33 1.84
C LEU A 73 1.57 -25.09 2.64
N GLU A 74 0.62 -24.36 3.22
CA GLU A 74 -0.54 -24.91 3.93
C GLU A 74 -1.62 -25.47 2.98
N LYS A 75 -1.41 -25.39 1.66
CA LYS A 75 -2.37 -25.82 0.61
C LYS A 75 -3.72 -25.08 0.68
N LYS A 76 -3.72 -23.85 1.18
CA LYS A 76 -4.89 -22.96 1.26
C LYS A 76 -4.99 -21.95 0.11
N LEU A 77 -3.92 -21.82 -0.67
CA LEU A 77 -3.83 -20.91 -1.82
C LEU A 77 -3.00 -21.57 -2.93
N ASP A 78 -3.46 -21.48 -4.18
CA ASP A 78 -2.60 -21.78 -5.33
C ASP A 78 -1.82 -20.50 -5.71
N ILE A 79 -0.50 -20.54 -5.58
CA ILE A 79 0.36 -19.40 -5.92
C ILE A 79 0.34 -19.05 -7.41
N LYS A 80 -0.21 -19.94 -8.26
CA LYS A 80 -0.46 -19.69 -9.68
C LYS A 80 -1.82 -19.02 -9.95
N ASP A 81 -2.71 -18.98 -8.97
CA ASP A 81 -3.95 -18.24 -9.09
C ASP A 81 -3.69 -16.77 -8.80
N THR A 82 -3.59 -15.96 -9.86
CA THR A 82 -3.34 -14.52 -9.75
C THR A 82 -4.44 -13.81 -8.96
N ALA A 83 -5.70 -14.23 -9.07
CA ALA A 83 -6.79 -13.62 -8.31
C ALA A 83 -6.67 -13.94 -6.81
N ALA A 84 -6.32 -15.18 -6.47
CA ALA A 84 -6.08 -15.58 -5.08
C ALA A 84 -4.89 -14.83 -4.46
N VAL A 85 -3.77 -14.72 -5.20
CA VAL A 85 -2.60 -13.95 -4.75
C VAL A 85 -2.95 -12.47 -4.58
N SER A 86 -3.65 -11.88 -5.55
CA SER A 86 -4.06 -10.48 -5.48
C SER A 86 -4.95 -10.21 -4.28
N LYS A 87 -5.87 -11.12 -3.97
CA LYS A 87 -6.76 -11.02 -2.81
C LYS A 87 -5.98 -10.94 -1.49
N VAL A 88 -5.03 -11.86 -1.28
CA VAL A 88 -4.21 -11.86 -0.05
C VAL A 88 -3.39 -10.57 0.09
N MET A 89 -2.78 -10.12 -1.01
CA MET A 89 -2.02 -8.87 -1.02
C MET A 89 -2.94 -7.67 -0.73
N GLY A 90 -4.16 -7.66 -1.29
CA GLY A 90 -5.14 -6.61 -1.05
C GLY A 90 -5.66 -6.55 0.40
N GLU A 91 -5.89 -7.71 1.02
CA GLU A 91 -6.25 -7.79 2.44
C GLU A 91 -5.18 -7.14 3.34
N ILE A 92 -3.90 -7.28 2.99
CA ILE A 92 -2.78 -6.68 3.74
C ILE A 92 -2.64 -5.19 3.44
N ALA A 93 -2.87 -4.78 2.19
CA ALA A 93 -2.85 -3.37 1.80
C ALA A 93 -4.07 -2.60 2.31
N GLY A 94 -5.14 -3.29 2.72
CA GLY A 94 -6.41 -2.69 3.11
C GLY A 94 -7.25 -2.17 1.93
N THR A 95 -6.93 -2.58 0.70
CA THR A 95 -7.65 -2.20 -0.52
C THR A 95 -7.47 -3.26 -1.61
N GLU A 96 -8.29 -3.21 -2.66
CA GLU A 96 -8.11 -4.10 -3.81
C GLU A 96 -6.82 -3.78 -4.56
N ILE A 97 -6.19 -4.83 -5.09
CA ILE A 97 -4.99 -4.74 -5.90
C ILE A 97 -5.31 -5.27 -7.29
N ASN A 98 -4.96 -4.49 -8.31
CA ASN A 98 -5.01 -4.96 -9.69
C ASN A 98 -3.69 -5.65 -10.01
N MET A 99 -3.73 -6.96 -10.28
CA MET A 99 -2.53 -7.77 -10.51
C MET A 99 -2.59 -8.46 -11.87
N THR A 100 -1.49 -8.35 -12.62
CA THR A 100 -1.31 -8.98 -13.93
C THR A 100 -0.08 -9.86 -13.93
N ARG A 101 -0.22 -11.10 -14.42
CA ARG A 101 0.92 -12.00 -14.67
C ARG A 101 1.67 -11.52 -15.92
N LEU A 102 2.99 -11.34 -15.79
CA LEU A 102 3.85 -10.88 -16.87
C LEU A 102 4.68 -12.00 -17.53
N SER A 103 4.62 -13.22 -16.99
CA SER A 103 5.34 -14.38 -17.55
C SER A 103 4.56 -15.66 -17.31
N ASP A 104 4.45 -16.50 -18.35
CA ASP A 104 3.94 -17.87 -18.24
C ASP A 104 4.99 -18.82 -17.61
N ASN A 105 6.27 -18.43 -17.71
CA ASN A 105 7.38 -19.10 -17.04
C ASN A 105 7.48 -18.57 -15.60
N GLY A 106 6.68 -19.17 -14.70
CA GLY A 106 6.71 -18.89 -13.26
C GLY A 106 5.67 -17.87 -12.80
N ASN A 107 5.76 -17.46 -11.53
CA ASN A 107 4.80 -16.58 -10.87
C ASN A 107 5.34 -15.15 -10.76
N PHE A 108 5.48 -14.49 -11.91
CA PHE A 108 5.96 -13.11 -12.00
C PHE A 108 4.77 -12.18 -12.25
N TYR A 109 4.47 -11.34 -11.25
CA TYR A 109 3.30 -10.48 -11.24
C TYR A 109 3.69 -9.00 -11.16
N MET A 110 3.01 -8.17 -11.94
CA MET A 110 2.95 -6.73 -11.76
C MET A 110 1.64 -6.39 -11.05
N TYR A 111 1.66 -5.41 -10.16
CA TYR A 111 0.45 -4.90 -9.57
C TYR A 111 0.43 -3.37 -9.48
N ILE A 112 -0.79 -2.82 -9.45
CA ILE A 112 -1.08 -1.43 -9.15
C ILE A 112 -2.11 -1.41 -8.01
N ILE A 113 -1.98 -0.44 -7.12
CA ILE A 113 -2.88 -0.23 -5.99
C ILE A 113 -3.63 1.08 -6.23
N ASP A 114 -4.90 1.12 -5.83
CA ASP A 114 -5.67 2.36 -5.87
C ASP A 114 -5.04 3.44 -4.97
N SER A 115 -5.06 4.67 -5.48
CA SER A 115 -4.57 5.84 -4.77
C SER A 115 -5.50 6.21 -3.62
N ILE A 116 -4.91 6.53 -2.47
CA ILE A 116 -5.56 7.38 -1.48
C ILE A 116 -5.41 8.82 -1.94
N ILE A 117 -6.51 9.56 -2.02
CA ILE A 117 -6.53 11.00 -2.27
C ILE A 117 -6.87 11.69 -0.95
N PHE A 118 -5.97 12.51 -0.44
CA PHE A 118 -6.16 13.15 0.86
C PHE A 118 -7.22 14.25 0.81
N GLY A 119 -8.16 14.21 1.75
CA GLY A 119 -9.27 15.16 1.89
C GLY A 119 -10.49 14.85 1.03
N GLU A 120 -10.60 13.63 0.50
CA GLU A 120 -11.80 13.09 -0.16
C GLU A 120 -12.54 12.07 0.72
#